data_AF-A0A932B0M6-F1
#
_entry.id   AF-A0A932B0M6-F1
#
_cell.length_a   1.000
_cell.length_b   1.000
_cell.length_c   1.000
_cell.angle_alpha   90.00
_cell.angle_beta   90.00
_cell.angle_gamma   90.00
#
_symmetry.space_group_name_H-M   'P 1'
#
loop_
_entity.id
_entity.type
_entity.pdbx_description
1 polymer ?
#
loop_
_entity_poly.entity_id
_entity_poly.type
_entity_poly.pdbx_seq_one_letter_code
_entity_poly.pdbx_strand_id
1 'polypeptide(L)'
;MKPRAPAAAPTTHVLRASFKAKVYREIEIEGSRSLAALAEAIVMAFDFEFDHAFGYYSNVKDPHRGGGERYELFADMEDGDSDAGSVERTTVAQVFDAPGKKMLFVFDYGDDWRFLIEAKAVGEMAPKTRYPRLVTSVGKAPEQYPDHDED
;
A
#
# COMPACT_ATOMS: atom_id res chain seq x y z
N MET A 1 -1.48 2.75 33.01
CA MET A 1 -1.45 1.77 31.90
C MET A 1 -2.81 1.75 31.23
N LYS A 2 -2.92 2.15 29.96
CA LYS A 2 -4.17 1.94 29.20
C LYS A 2 -4.32 0.43 28.94
N PRO A 3 -5.51 -0.15 29.09
CA PRO A 3 -5.71 -1.58 28.82
C PRO A 3 -5.41 -1.87 27.35
N ARG A 4 -4.61 -2.93 27.11
CA ARG A 4 -4.35 -3.46 25.78
C ARG A 4 -5.67 -4.03 25.26
N ALA A 5 -6.17 -3.49 24.15
CA ALA A 5 -7.36 -4.00 23.49
C ALA A 5 -7.19 -5.51 23.21
N PRO A 6 -8.27 -6.31 23.25
CA PRO A 6 -8.19 -7.73 22.91
C PRO A 6 -7.55 -7.88 21.53
N ALA A 7 -6.67 -8.88 21.36
CA ALA A 7 -6.10 -9.18 20.07
C ALA A 7 -7.26 -9.51 19.11
N ALA A 8 -7.47 -8.67 18.10
CA ALA A 8 -8.49 -8.90 17.08
C ALA A 8 -8.23 -10.26 16.41
N ALA A 9 -9.31 -10.93 15.96
CA ALA A 9 -9.18 -12.14 15.17
C ALA A 9 -8.30 -11.88 13.93
N PRO A 10 -7.49 -12.85 13.48
CA PRO A 10 -6.62 -12.66 12.33
C PRO A 10 -7.44 -12.39 11.06
N THR A 11 -7.36 -11.17 10.54
CA THR A 11 -8.08 -10.73 9.34
C THR A 11 -7.22 -10.80 8.09
N THR A 12 -7.87 -10.85 6.93
CA THR A 12 -7.28 -10.54 5.63
C THR A 12 -8.00 -9.38 4.99
N HIS A 13 -7.30 -8.65 4.13
CA HIS A 13 -7.83 -7.51 3.40
C HIS A 13 -7.58 -7.75 1.92
N VAL A 14 -8.64 -7.67 1.11
CA VAL A 14 -8.52 -7.64 -0.35
C VAL A 14 -8.43 -6.17 -0.75
N LEU A 15 -7.26 -5.76 -1.21
CA LEU A 15 -6.96 -4.39 -1.60
C LEU A 15 -6.76 -4.33 -3.11
N ARG A 16 -7.49 -3.44 -3.78
CA ARG A 16 -7.29 -3.16 -5.20
C ARG A 16 -6.32 -2.00 -5.36
N ALA A 17 -5.16 -2.26 -5.98
CA ALA A 17 -4.22 -1.24 -6.42
C ALA A 17 -4.46 -0.91 -7.89
N SER A 18 -4.87 0.32 -8.19
CA SER A 18 -5.20 0.77 -9.55
C SER A 18 -4.22 1.82 -10.05
N PHE A 19 -3.45 1.49 -11.08
CA PHE A 19 -2.60 2.46 -11.79
C PHE A 19 -3.44 3.33 -12.75
N LYS A 20 -4.32 2.67 -13.51
CA LYS A 20 -5.31 3.30 -14.40
C LYS A 20 -6.62 2.53 -14.29
N ALA A 21 -7.73 3.10 -14.79
CA ALA A 21 -9.06 2.50 -14.68
C ALA A 21 -9.15 1.03 -15.17
N LYS A 22 -8.31 0.64 -16.14
CA LYS A 22 -8.25 -0.73 -16.71
C LYS A 22 -6.92 -1.44 -16.45
N VAL A 23 -6.10 -0.94 -15.51
CA VAL A 23 -4.81 -1.53 -15.13
C VAL A 23 -4.75 -1.59 -13.61
N TYR A 24 -5.06 -2.75 -13.04
CA TYR A 24 -5.12 -2.94 -11.60
C TYR A 24 -4.77 -4.36 -11.14
N ARG A 25 -4.43 -4.47 -9.86
CA ARG A 25 -4.17 -5.73 -9.15
C ARG A 25 -5.05 -5.77 -7.91
N GLU A 26 -5.58 -6.94 -7.58
CA GLU A 26 -6.20 -7.18 -6.28
C GLU A 26 -5.32 -8.13 -5.49
N ILE A 27 -4.86 -7.67 -4.33
CA ILE A 27 -3.95 -8.39 -3.47
C ILE A 27 -4.68 -8.69 -2.18
N GLU A 28 -4.64 -9.95 -1.76
CA GLU A 28 -5.10 -10.33 -0.43
C GLU A 28 -3.89 -10.45 0.50
N ILE A 29 -3.93 -9.71 1.62
CA ILE A 29 -2.85 -9.64 2.60
C ILE A 29 -3.40 -9.75 4.03
N GLU A 30 -2.62 -10.29 4.95
CA GLU A 30 -2.97 -10.32 6.38
C GLU A 30 -3.09 -8.90 6.94
N GLY A 31 -4.14 -8.62 7.71
CA GLY A 31 -4.38 -7.30 8.31
C GLY A 31 -3.32 -6.87 9.35
N SER A 32 -2.57 -7.84 9.87
CA SER A 32 -1.46 -7.62 10.81
C SER A 32 -0.15 -7.19 10.12
N ARG A 33 -0.04 -7.30 8.79
CA ARG A 33 1.16 -6.90 8.05
C ARG A 33 1.30 -5.39 8.02
N SER A 34 2.54 -4.92 7.94
CA SER A 34 2.86 -3.50 7.84
C SER A 34 2.44 -2.93 6.49
N LEU A 35 2.33 -1.59 6.41
CA LEU A 35 2.13 -0.91 5.14
C LEU A 35 3.34 -1.03 4.20
N ALA A 36 4.55 -1.23 4.74
CA ALA A 36 5.73 -1.55 3.95
C ALA A 36 5.59 -2.90 3.24
N ALA A 37 5.12 -3.95 3.94
CA ALA A 37 4.84 -5.24 3.32
C ALA A 37 3.72 -5.18 2.27
N LEU A 38 2.73 -4.29 2.45
CA LEU A 38 1.74 -4.01 1.42
C LEU A 38 2.38 -3.29 0.21
N ALA A 39 3.28 -2.34 0.42
CA ALA A 39 3.94 -1.59 -0.65
C ALA A 39 4.75 -2.54 -1.55
N GLU A 40 5.57 -3.39 -0.95
CA GLU A 40 6.32 -4.44 -1.65
C GLU A 40 5.38 -5.34 -2.47
N ALA A 41 4.28 -5.82 -1.85
CA ALA A 41 3.32 -6.67 -2.54
C ALA A 41 2.63 -5.99 -3.73
N ILE A 42 2.36 -4.68 -3.64
CA ILE A 42 1.81 -3.89 -4.74
C ILE A 42 2.83 -3.79 -5.86
N VAL A 43 4.03 -3.31 -5.56
CA VAL A 43 5.10 -3.07 -6.55
C VAL A 43 5.43 -4.35 -7.29
N MET A 44 5.66 -5.46 -6.58
CA MET A 44 5.91 -6.76 -7.20
C MET A 44 4.73 -7.27 -8.04
N ALA A 45 3.49 -6.96 -7.69
CA ALA A 45 2.32 -7.38 -8.48
C ALA A 45 2.20 -6.63 -9.83
N PHE A 46 2.94 -5.52 -9.99
CA PHE A 46 3.11 -4.80 -11.26
C PHE A 46 4.43 -5.13 -11.96
N ASP A 47 5.13 -6.18 -11.52
CA ASP A 47 6.43 -6.61 -12.06
C ASP A 47 7.53 -5.54 -11.94
N PHE A 48 7.43 -4.69 -10.91
CA PHE A 48 8.42 -3.67 -10.58
C PHE A 48 9.42 -4.18 -9.54
N GLU A 49 10.61 -3.61 -9.54
CA GLU A 49 11.58 -3.70 -8.44
C GLU A 49 11.17 -2.77 -7.30
N PHE A 50 11.37 -3.22 -6.06
CA PHE A 50 11.03 -2.46 -4.84
C PHE A 50 12.28 -1.84 -4.23
N ASP A 51 12.79 -0.80 -4.89
CA ASP A 51 14.11 -0.21 -4.68
C ASP A 51 14.06 1.30 -4.33
N HIS A 52 12.88 1.92 -4.39
CA HIS A 52 12.67 3.35 -4.13
C HIS A 52 11.80 3.64 -2.90
N ALA A 53 11.85 4.90 -2.46
CA ALA A 53 11.03 5.40 -1.37
C ALA A 53 9.55 5.51 -1.76
N PHE A 54 8.67 5.46 -0.76
CA PHE A 54 7.22 5.44 -0.98
C PHE A 54 6.44 6.00 0.22
N GLY A 55 5.13 6.20 -0.02
CA GLY A 55 4.19 6.66 1.00
C GLY A 55 2.72 6.45 0.63
N TYR A 56 1.85 6.58 1.62
CA TYR A 56 0.39 6.47 1.49
C TYR A 56 -0.28 7.76 1.95
N TYR A 57 -1.24 8.27 1.17
CA TYR A 57 -1.88 9.57 1.39
C TYR A 57 -3.40 9.46 1.29
N SER A 58 -4.13 9.99 2.27
CA SER A 58 -5.61 10.01 2.19
C SER A 58 -6.15 11.08 1.25
N ASN A 59 -5.35 12.12 0.96
CA ASN A 59 -5.67 13.08 -0.09
C ASN A 59 -5.34 12.50 -1.48
N VAL A 60 -6.27 11.69 -2.00
CA VAL A 60 -6.08 10.95 -3.26
C VAL A 60 -5.99 11.84 -4.52
N LYS A 61 -6.29 13.13 -4.42
CA LYS A 61 -6.21 14.08 -5.54
C LYS A 61 -4.86 14.76 -5.63
N ASP A 62 -4.24 15.03 -4.48
CA ASP A 62 -3.00 15.80 -4.37
C ASP A 62 -2.23 15.36 -3.11
N PRO A 63 -1.29 14.39 -3.24
CA PRO A 63 -0.56 13.86 -2.09
C PRO A 63 0.43 14.86 -1.47
N HIS A 64 0.85 15.88 -2.21
CA HIS A 64 1.83 16.87 -1.74
C HIS A 64 1.17 18.04 -1.01
N ARG A 65 -0.14 18.21 -1.18
CA ARG A 65 -0.90 19.19 -0.42
C ARG A 65 -1.16 18.64 0.97
N GLY A 66 -0.50 19.24 1.96
CA GLY A 66 -0.60 18.84 3.36
C GLY A 66 -2.03 18.74 3.91
N GLY A 67 -2.16 18.03 5.02
CA GLY A 67 -3.43 17.67 5.65
C GLY A 67 -3.89 16.25 5.29
N GLY A 68 -4.67 15.63 6.19
CA GLY A 68 -5.10 14.25 6.05
C GLY A 68 -4.12 13.22 6.65
N GLU A 69 -4.47 11.95 6.52
CA GLU A 69 -3.66 10.83 7.00
C GLU A 69 -2.53 10.58 6.00
N ARG A 70 -1.30 10.47 6.51
CA ARG A 70 -0.10 10.16 5.72
C ARG A 70 0.74 9.11 6.43
N TYR A 71 1.33 8.21 5.66
CA TYR A 71 2.28 7.22 6.15
C TYR A 71 3.46 7.15 5.19
N GLU A 72 4.68 7.39 5.64
CA GLU A 72 5.83 7.61 4.77
C GLU A 72 7.04 6.80 5.25
N LEU A 73 7.84 6.26 4.31
CA LEU A 73 9.08 5.55 4.63
C LEU A 73 10.04 6.40 5.47
N PHE A 74 10.10 7.71 5.22
CA PHE A 74 10.99 8.62 5.95
C PHE A 74 10.61 8.80 7.43
N ALA A 75 9.36 8.50 7.83
CA ALA A 75 8.95 8.48 9.24
C ALA A 75 9.51 7.28 10.03
N ASP A 76 10.19 6.37 9.35
CA ASP A 76 10.90 5.22 9.94
C ASP A 76 12.41 5.43 10.04
N MET A 77 12.94 6.56 9.55
CA MET A 77 14.36 6.91 9.69
C MET A 77 14.64 7.59 11.04
N GLU A 78 15.85 7.40 11.58
CA GLU A 78 16.24 7.85 12.92
C GLU A 78 16.14 9.39 13.10
N ASP A 79 16.41 10.14 12.03
CA ASP A 79 16.33 11.61 11.98
C ASP A 79 15.05 12.13 11.29
N GLY A 80 14.02 11.28 11.15
CA GLY A 80 12.79 11.63 10.45
C GLY A 80 11.96 12.70 11.16
N ASP A 81 12.13 13.97 10.81
CA ASP A 81 11.25 15.09 11.23
C ASP A 81 10.00 15.16 10.34
N SER A 82 9.19 14.11 10.36
CA SER A 82 7.90 14.05 9.65
C SER A 82 6.76 13.86 10.63
N ASP A 83 5.67 14.59 10.42
CA ASP A 83 4.38 14.40 11.10
C ASP A 83 3.58 13.21 10.53
N ALA A 84 4.10 12.52 9.51
CA ALA A 84 3.50 11.32 8.96
C ALA A 84 3.63 10.10 9.89
N GLY A 85 2.71 9.15 9.73
CA GLY A 85 2.81 7.84 10.35
C GLY A 85 3.90 6.97 9.73
N SER A 86 4.29 5.93 10.46
CA SER A 86 5.30 4.96 10.03
C SER A 86 4.69 3.86 9.16
N VAL A 87 5.38 3.49 8.08
CA VAL A 87 4.94 2.39 7.20
C VAL A 87 5.33 1.02 7.75
N GLU A 88 6.36 0.95 8.59
CA GLU A 88 6.80 -0.30 9.25
C GLU A 88 5.96 -0.65 10.48
N ARG A 89 5.51 0.36 11.24
CA ARG A 89 4.77 0.18 12.51
C ARG A 89 3.26 0.22 12.33
N THR A 90 2.76 0.83 11.26
CA THR A 90 1.32 0.85 10.96
C THR A 90 0.94 -0.37 10.14
N THR A 91 -0.13 -1.06 10.56
CA THR A 91 -0.62 -2.26 9.89
C THR A 91 -1.71 -1.96 8.86
N VAL A 92 -1.91 -2.89 7.93
CA VAL A 92 -2.98 -2.83 6.93
C VAL A 92 -4.35 -2.65 7.58
N ALA A 93 -4.65 -3.39 8.65
CA ALA A 93 -5.94 -3.30 9.34
C ALA A 93 -6.16 -1.98 10.08
N GLN A 94 -5.09 -1.26 10.44
CA GLN A 94 -5.22 0.08 11.06
C GLN A 94 -5.62 1.14 10.03
N VAL A 95 -5.19 1.02 8.78
CA VAL A 95 -5.49 2.01 7.73
C VAL A 95 -6.72 1.63 6.92
N PHE A 96 -6.82 0.37 6.48
CA PHE A 96 -7.89 -0.15 5.64
C PHE A 96 -8.93 -0.90 6.48
N ASP A 97 -9.45 -0.22 7.50
CA ASP A 97 -10.33 -0.74 8.54
C ASP A 97 -11.73 -1.15 8.06
N ALA A 98 -12.18 -0.60 6.94
CA ALA A 98 -13.47 -0.90 6.34
C ALA A 98 -13.42 -0.96 4.79
N PRO A 99 -14.29 -1.77 4.15
CA PRO A 99 -14.47 -1.72 2.71
C PRO A 99 -14.80 -0.31 2.22
N GLY A 100 -14.21 0.09 1.09
CA GLY A 100 -14.37 1.40 0.47
C GLY A 100 -13.36 2.45 0.92
N LYS A 101 -12.59 2.23 2.00
CA LYS A 101 -11.47 3.11 2.39
C LYS A 101 -10.44 3.18 1.24
N LYS A 102 -9.96 4.39 0.99
CA LYS A 102 -9.00 4.69 -0.09
C LYS A 102 -7.78 5.42 0.43
N MET A 103 -6.64 5.08 -0.15
CA MET A 103 -5.38 5.79 0.00
C MET A 103 -4.71 5.85 -1.37
N LEU A 104 -3.99 6.94 -1.64
CA LEU A 104 -3.07 7.00 -2.77
C LEU A 104 -1.73 6.46 -2.31
N PHE A 105 -1.25 5.40 -2.95
CA PHE A 105 0.10 4.90 -2.79
C PHE A 105 0.97 5.58 -3.84
N VAL A 106 2.03 6.25 -3.40
CA VAL A 106 3.04 6.86 -4.27
C VAL A 106 4.34 6.09 -4.05
N PHE A 107 4.87 5.53 -5.13
CA PHE A 107 6.15 4.81 -5.16
C PHE A 107 7.11 5.56 -6.08
N ASP A 108 8.37 5.64 -5.69
CA ASP A 108 9.40 6.43 -6.36
C ASP A 108 8.99 7.90 -6.52
N TYR A 109 9.46 8.75 -5.62
CA TYR A 109 9.13 10.18 -5.68
C TYR A 109 9.79 10.93 -6.84
N GLY A 110 10.75 10.32 -7.56
CA GLY A 110 11.32 10.88 -8.78
C GLY A 110 10.35 10.74 -9.96
N ASP A 111 9.87 9.52 -10.18
CA ASP A 111 8.99 9.18 -11.32
C ASP A 111 7.48 9.21 -10.99
N ASP A 112 7.14 9.33 -9.71
CA ASP A 112 5.80 9.58 -9.20
C ASP A 112 4.78 8.51 -9.61
N TRP A 113 5.12 7.24 -9.37
CA TRP A 113 4.21 6.12 -9.62
C TRP A 113 3.04 6.16 -8.63
N ARG A 114 1.86 6.50 -9.15
CA ARG A 114 0.63 6.65 -8.37
C ARG A 114 -0.32 5.48 -8.55
N PHE A 115 -0.65 4.81 -7.45
CA PHE A 115 -1.67 3.76 -7.41
C PHE A 115 -2.78 4.14 -6.44
N LEU A 116 -4.02 4.17 -6.92
CA LEU A 116 -5.17 4.30 -6.04
C LEU A 116 -5.45 2.95 -5.37
N ILE A 117 -5.30 2.88 -4.06
CA ILE A 117 -5.59 1.70 -3.26
C ILE A 117 -7.00 1.81 -2.69
N GLU A 118 -7.81 0.78 -2.90
CA GLU A 118 -9.17 0.69 -2.35
C GLU A 118 -9.35 -0.64 -1.62
N ALA A 119 -9.81 -0.60 -0.37
CA ALA A 119 -10.23 -1.78 0.36
C ALA A 119 -11.51 -2.36 -0.26
N LYS A 120 -11.44 -3.54 -0.87
CA LYS A 120 -12.60 -4.20 -1.49
C LYS A 120 -13.35 -5.07 -0.51
N ALA A 121 -12.64 -5.76 0.37
CA ALA A 121 -13.21 -6.62 1.39
C ALA A 121 -12.27 -6.77 2.59
N VAL A 122 -12.87 -7.01 3.76
CA VAL A 122 -12.19 -7.47 4.97
C VAL A 122 -12.79 -8.82 5.32
N GLY A 123 -11.95 -9.82 5.56
CA GLY A 123 -12.37 -11.19 5.80
C GLY A 123 -11.48 -11.89 6.82
N GLU A 124 -11.69 -13.19 6.96
CA GLU A 124 -10.91 -14.06 7.83
C GLU A 124 -9.82 -14.79 7.05
N MET A 125 -8.70 -15.07 7.70
CA MET A 125 -7.65 -15.89 7.10
C MET A 125 -8.17 -17.29 6.75
N ALA A 126 -7.97 -17.70 5.50
CA ALA A 126 -8.30 -19.05 5.07
C ALA A 126 -7.26 -20.06 5.58
N PRO A 127 -7.68 -21.23 6.13
CA PRO A 127 -6.76 -22.25 6.58
C PRO A 127 -5.78 -22.67 5.48
N LYS A 128 -4.51 -22.87 5.85
CA LYS A 128 -3.43 -23.34 4.93
C LYS A 128 -3.18 -22.44 3.72
N THR A 129 -3.58 -21.16 3.78
CA THR A 129 -3.33 -20.19 2.71
C THR A 129 -2.09 -19.35 3.03
N ARG A 130 -1.27 -19.07 2.02
CA ARG A 130 -0.13 -18.14 2.12
C ARG A 130 -0.53 -16.75 1.66
N TYR A 131 0.00 -15.75 2.35
CA TYR A 131 -0.22 -14.34 2.09
C TYR A 131 1.14 -13.60 2.03
N PRO A 132 1.24 -12.47 1.31
CA PRO A 132 0.21 -11.93 0.41
C PRO A 132 0.01 -12.83 -0.82
N ARG A 133 -1.15 -12.71 -1.49
CA ARG A 133 -1.42 -13.37 -2.77
C ARG A 133 -2.13 -12.46 -3.75
N LEU A 134 -1.79 -12.60 -5.02
CA LEU A 134 -2.49 -11.94 -6.13
C LEU A 134 -3.80 -12.69 -6.41
N VAL A 135 -4.93 -12.00 -6.23
CA VAL A 135 -6.28 -12.53 -6.46
C VAL A 135 -6.73 -12.23 -7.90
N THR A 136 -6.49 -11.00 -8.35
CA THR A 136 -6.95 -10.52 -9.65
C THR A 136 -5.85 -9.72 -10.33
N SER A 137 -5.65 -9.94 -11.63
CA SER A 137 -4.75 -9.13 -12.48
C SER A 137 -5.49 -8.70 -13.74
N VAL A 138 -5.59 -7.37 -13.96
CA VAL A 138 -6.26 -6.80 -15.12
C VAL A 138 -5.38 -5.75 -15.78
N GLY A 139 -5.25 -5.85 -17.11
CA GLY A 139 -4.42 -4.96 -17.91
C GLY A 139 -2.93 -5.28 -17.82
N LYS A 140 -2.19 -4.96 -18.89
CA LYS A 140 -0.73 -5.05 -18.92
C LYS A 140 -0.16 -4.05 -17.91
N ALA A 141 0.78 -4.50 -17.07
CA ALA A 141 1.54 -3.58 -16.23
C ALA A 141 2.31 -2.58 -17.12
N PRO A 142 2.46 -1.32 -16.69
CA PRO A 142 3.44 -0.43 -17.32
C PRO A 142 4.85 -1.02 -17.20
N GLU A 143 5.76 -0.58 -18.05
CA GLU A 143 7.19 -0.79 -17.84
C GLU A 143 7.67 0.18 -16.76
N GLN A 144 8.52 -0.28 -15.83
CA GLN A 144 8.93 0.54 -14.68
C GLN A 144 9.85 1.69 -15.10
N TYR A 145 10.95 1.38 -15.79
CA TYR A 145 11.88 2.38 -16.31
C TYR A 145 12.20 1.97 -17.75
N PRO A 146 11.48 2.49 -18.75
CA PRO A 146 11.82 2.21 -20.13
C PRO A 146 13.21 2.80 -20.42
N ASP A 147 14.07 2.02 -21.09
CA ASP A 147 15.39 2.49 -21.50
C ASP A 147 15.24 3.78 -22.31
N HIS A 148 15.73 4.89 -21.75
CA HIS A 148 15.92 6.13 -22.48
C HIS A 148 17.18 5.99 -23.35
N ASP A 149 17.13 5.14 -24.37
CA ASP A 149 18.14 5.13 -25.41
C ASP A 149 18.02 6.42 -26.26
N GLU A 150 18.91 7.36 -25.94
CA GLU A 150 19.69 8.25 -26.81
C GLU A 150 18.95 9.12 -27.86
N ASP A 151 18.90 10.43 -27.58
CA ASP A 151 19.09 11.48 -28.61
C ASP A 151 20.43 12.20 -28.35
#